data_AF-A0A7C3KY28-F1
#
_entry.id   AF-A0A7C3KY28-F1
#
_cell.length_a   1.000
_cell.length_b   1.000
_cell.length_c   1.000
_cell.angle_alpha   90.00
_cell.angle_beta   90.00
_cell.angle_gamma   90.00
#
_symmetry.space_group_name_H-M   'P 1'
#
loop_
_entity.id
_entity.type
_entity.pdbx_description
1 polymer ?
#
loop_
_entity_poly.entity_id
_entity_poly.type
_entity_poly.pdbx_seq_one_letter_code
_entity_poly.pdbx_strand_id
1 'polypeptide(L)'
;MKFAIALVAAAGLAATASAQNTQVTFEASTDNGATWQGGNVAFDGGNLLVRARISLVNAGTNTVLGLAGITFQPKVTGWSAADTRNPFTTADGSGVSEEPQTNTGRILPFASSGMNSSSASGLLTSHVDGGNTLRFAGANAVTQTTNLAWGVSNGQTPRSIGGTNFRGGTDVVVFRYSINLAQDVAVRNLTATVDLSAILQSRGSWYRTDTGTGSLLAPVTADTISGLNITVNAVPAPGALALLGLGGLAMARRRR
;
A
#
# COMPACT_ATOMS: atom_id res chain seq x y z
N MET A 1 -55.83 -34.24 -33.92
CA MET A 1 -54.82 -33.18 -34.10
C MET A 1 -54.14 -32.96 -32.75
N LYS A 2 -52.86 -33.30 -32.62
CA LYS A 2 -52.07 -33.12 -31.39
C LYS A 2 -51.10 -31.96 -31.62
N PHE A 3 -51.27 -30.87 -30.88
CA PHE A 3 -50.33 -29.74 -30.88
C PHE A 3 -49.24 -30.02 -29.83
N ALA A 4 -47.99 -30.15 -30.29
CA ALA A 4 -46.82 -30.18 -29.43
C ALA A 4 -46.36 -28.74 -29.20
N ILE A 5 -46.52 -28.24 -27.98
CA ILE A 5 -45.96 -26.97 -27.53
C ILE A 5 -44.54 -27.29 -27.01
N ALA A 6 -43.52 -26.91 -27.79
CA ALA A 6 -42.13 -26.99 -27.38
C ALA A 6 -41.77 -25.72 -26.59
N LEU A 7 -41.72 -25.84 -25.26
CA LEU A 7 -41.22 -24.80 -24.37
C LEU A 7 -39.69 -24.85 -24.38
N VAL A 8 -39.05 -24.02 -25.20
CA VAL A 8 -37.59 -23.86 -25.20
C VAL A 8 -37.20 -23.03 -23.98
N ALA A 9 -36.76 -23.68 -22.92
CA ALA A 9 -36.11 -23.03 -21.78
C ALA A 9 -34.73 -22.55 -22.22
N ALA A 10 -34.65 -21.29 -22.65
CA ALA A 10 -33.38 -20.58 -22.78
C ALA A 10 -32.80 -20.36 -21.37
N ALA A 11 -32.07 -21.34 -20.87
CA ALA A 11 -31.22 -21.18 -19.70
C ALA A 11 -30.13 -20.16 -20.08
N GLY A 12 -30.39 -18.91 -19.73
CA GLY A 12 -29.46 -17.80 -19.90
C GLY A 12 -28.18 -18.10 -19.12
N LEU A 13 -27.15 -18.52 -19.84
CA LEU A 13 -25.76 -18.28 -19.45
C LEU A 13 -25.60 -16.76 -19.37
N ALA A 14 -25.97 -16.17 -18.23
CA ALA A 14 -25.49 -14.87 -17.83
C ALA A 14 -23.99 -15.06 -17.60
N ALA A 15 -23.20 -14.96 -18.67
CA ALA A 15 -21.79 -14.74 -18.56
C ALA A 15 -21.65 -13.41 -17.79
N THR A 16 -21.40 -13.51 -16.48
CA THR A 16 -20.97 -12.37 -15.69
C THR A 16 -19.72 -11.85 -16.38
N ALA A 17 -19.84 -10.78 -17.15
CA ALA A 17 -18.68 -10.11 -17.71
C ALA A 17 -17.81 -9.72 -16.53
N SER A 18 -16.70 -10.43 -16.32
CA SER A 18 -15.76 -10.12 -15.25
C SER A 18 -15.23 -8.72 -15.52
N ALA A 19 -15.73 -7.74 -14.79
CA ALA A 19 -15.23 -6.37 -14.87
C ALA A 19 -13.76 -6.37 -14.45
N GLN A 20 -12.94 -5.65 -15.21
CA GLN A 20 -11.53 -5.45 -14.89
C GLN A 20 -11.45 -4.49 -13.71
N ASN A 21 -10.74 -4.86 -12.65
CA ASN A 21 -10.61 -3.99 -11.49
C ASN A 21 -9.14 -3.69 -11.20
N THR A 22 -8.88 -2.49 -10.70
CA THR A 22 -7.60 -2.16 -10.09
C THR A 22 -7.60 -2.69 -8.66
N GLN A 23 -6.60 -3.48 -8.32
CA GLN A 23 -6.35 -3.98 -6.96
C GLN A 23 -5.21 -3.19 -6.33
N VAL A 24 -5.40 -2.80 -5.07
CA VAL A 24 -4.40 -2.14 -4.23
C VAL A 24 -4.02 -3.10 -3.11
N THR A 25 -2.77 -3.53 -3.08
CA THR A 25 -2.27 -4.49 -2.08
C THR A 25 -1.16 -3.86 -1.27
N PHE A 26 -1.22 -4.01 0.06
CA PHE A 26 -0.15 -3.64 0.96
C PHE A 26 0.66 -4.86 1.37
N GLU A 27 1.99 -4.72 1.35
CA GLU A 27 2.93 -5.76 1.77
C GLU A 27 3.97 -5.15 2.70
N ALA A 28 4.45 -5.94 3.65
CA ALA A 28 5.53 -5.55 4.56
C ALA A 28 6.78 -6.40 4.34
N SER A 29 7.92 -5.81 4.68
CA SER A 29 9.21 -6.48 4.79
C SER A 29 9.81 -6.21 6.16
N THR A 30 10.21 -7.27 6.84
CA THR A 30 10.86 -7.27 8.15
C THR A 30 12.37 -7.51 8.04
N ASP A 31 12.90 -7.64 6.82
CA ASP A 31 14.28 -8.02 6.50
C ASP A 31 14.92 -7.04 5.50
N ASN A 32 14.59 -5.75 5.63
CA ASN A 32 15.11 -4.65 4.82
C ASN A 32 14.90 -4.84 3.30
N GLY A 33 13.75 -5.37 2.93
CA GLY A 33 13.28 -5.46 1.55
C GLY A 33 13.68 -6.74 0.83
N ALA A 34 14.33 -7.69 1.50
CA ALA A 34 14.71 -8.97 0.91
C ALA A 34 13.50 -9.87 0.65
N THR A 35 12.54 -9.93 1.58
CA THR A 35 11.26 -10.62 1.40
C THR A 35 10.09 -9.70 1.69
N TRP A 36 8.96 -9.96 1.02
CA TRP A 36 7.74 -9.17 1.15
C TRP A 36 6.54 -10.08 1.38
N GLN A 37 5.72 -9.74 2.37
CA GLN A 37 4.58 -10.53 2.82
C GLN A 37 3.32 -9.66 2.85
N GLY A 38 2.21 -10.18 2.31
CA GLY A 38 0.87 -9.58 2.42
C GLY A 38 0.02 -10.29 3.48
N GLY A 39 -1.18 -9.77 3.74
CA GLY A 39 -2.12 -10.38 4.67
C GLY A 39 -1.78 -10.09 6.13
N ASN A 40 -1.29 -11.09 6.87
CA ASN A 40 -0.94 -10.94 8.29
C ASN A 40 0.57 -11.12 8.48
N VAL A 41 1.22 -10.16 9.13
CA VAL A 41 2.66 -10.19 9.45
C VAL A 41 2.82 -10.07 10.97
N ALA A 42 3.52 -11.03 11.58
CA ALA A 42 3.96 -10.93 12.96
C ALA A 42 5.33 -10.24 13.02
N PHE A 43 5.50 -9.30 13.94
CA PHE A 43 6.72 -8.49 14.03
C PHE A 43 7.08 -8.17 15.48
N ASP A 44 8.36 -8.27 15.83
CA ASP A 44 8.84 -8.08 17.20
C ASP A 44 9.27 -6.62 17.51
N GLY A 45 8.98 -5.70 16.60
CA GLY A 45 9.32 -4.27 16.71
C GLY A 45 10.59 -3.88 15.94
N GLY A 46 10.85 -2.58 15.84
CA GLY A 46 11.94 -2.01 15.06
C GLY A 46 11.52 -1.54 13.66
N ASN A 47 12.44 -1.58 12.70
CA ASN A 47 12.21 -1.04 11.35
C ASN A 47 11.36 -1.99 10.49
N LEU A 48 10.22 -1.50 10.03
CA LEU A 48 9.32 -2.17 9.11
C LEU A 48 9.24 -1.37 7.81
N LEU A 49 9.46 -2.03 6.67
CA LEU A 49 9.16 -1.46 5.36
C LEU A 49 7.76 -1.88 4.94
N VAL A 50 7.01 -0.95 4.36
CA VAL A 50 5.70 -1.23 3.77
C VAL A 50 5.67 -0.69 2.35
N ARG A 51 5.05 -1.44 1.44
CA ARG A 51 4.86 -1.02 0.05
C ARG A 51 3.42 -1.15 -0.40
N ALA A 52 3.02 -0.29 -1.32
CA ALA A 52 1.78 -0.38 -2.05
C ALA A 52 2.06 -0.92 -3.45
N ARG A 53 1.44 -2.05 -3.76
CA ARG A 53 1.47 -2.74 -5.04
C ARG A 53 0.12 -2.57 -5.71
N ILE A 54 0.13 -2.19 -6.99
CA ILE A 54 -1.05 -1.92 -7.80
C ILE A 54 -1.09 -2.96 -8.91
N SER A 55 -2.20 -3.68 -9.01
CA SER A 55 -2.40 -4.65 -10.07
C SER A 55 -3.72 -4.49 -10.81
N LEU A 56 -3.78 -4.96 -12.06
CA LEU A 56 -5.02 -5.07 -12.81
C LEU A 56 -5.47 -6.53 -12.78
N VAL A 57 -6.59 -6.79 -12.12
CA VAL A 57 -7.20 -8.12 -12.06
C VAL A 57 -8.29 -8.27 -13.11
N ASN A 58 -8.53 -9.52 -13.53
CA ASN A 58 -9.53 -9.87 -14.54
C ASN A 58 -9.34 -9.14 -15.88
N ALA A 59 -8.08 -8.86 -16.28
CA ALA A 59 -7.80 -8.10 -17.50
C ALA A 59 -8.39 -8.74 -18.78
N GLY A 60 -8.62 -10.06 -18.77
CA GLY A 60 -9.19 -10.79 -19.90
C GLY A 60 -8.28 -10.71 -21.13
N THR A 61 -8.85 -10.44 -22.29
CA THR A 61 -8.13 -10.26 -23.55
C THR A 61 -7.75 -8.80 -23.85
N ASN A 62 -8.01 -7.87 -22.92
CA ASN A 62 -7.66 -6.48 -23.15
C ASN A 62 -6.14 -6.30 -23.12
N THR A 63 -5.60 -5.76 -24.19
CA THR A 63 -4.22 -5.28 -24.26
C THR A 63 -4.04 -4.07 -23.35
N VAL A 64 -3.42 -4.30 -22.20
CA VAL A 64 -2.95 -3.27 -21.27
C VAL A 64 -1.43 -3.27 -21.29
N LEU A 65 -0.86 -2.08 -21.48
CA LEU A 65 0.58 -1.90 -21.57
C LEU A 65 1.22 -1.70 -20.19
N GLY A 66 0.55 -0.95 -19.32
CA GLY A 66 1.05 -0.60 -17.99
C GLY A 66 0.12 0.35 -17.24
N LEU A 67 0.33 0.49 -15.94
CA LEU A 67 -0.40 1.45 -15.09
C LEU A 67 -0.08 2.87 -15.57
N ALA A 68 -1.08 3.66 -15.98
CA ALA A 68 -0.89 5.07 -16.28
C ALA A 68 -0.76 5.90 -15.00
N GLY A 69 -1.61 5.60 -14.01
CA GLY A 69 -1.49 6.20 -12.69
C GLY A 69 -2.66 5.91 -11.76
N ILE A 70 -2.44 6.20 -10.48
CA ILE A 70 -3.41 6.17 -9.39
C ILE A 70 -2.95 7.17 -8.32
N THR A 71 -3.88 7.96 -7.77
CA THR A 71 -3.62 8.84 -6.63
C THR A 71 -4.43 8.35 -5.44
N PHE A 72 -3.76 8.15 -4.31
CA PHE A 72 -4.40 7.65 -3.10
C PHE A 72 -3.68 8.11 -1.82
N GLN A 73 -4.34 8.03 -0.67
CA GLN A 73 -3.76 8.38 0.63
C GLN A 73 -3.67 7.14 1.53
N PRO A 74 -2.56 6.37 1.48
CA PRO A 74 -2.42 5.19 2.32
C PRO A 74 -2.29 5.61 3.79
N LYS A 75 -2.76 4.74 4.69
CA LYS A 75 -2.71 4.97 6.12
C LYS A 75 -2.31 3.72 6.89
N VAL A 76 -1.82 3.93 8.11
CA VAL A 76 -1.59 2.91 9.12
C VAL A 76 -2.44 3.26 10.34
N THR A 77 -3.42 2.43 10.67
CA THR A 77 -4.20 2.55 11.90
C THR A 77 -3.57 1.74 13.03
N GLY A 78 -3.91 2.07 14.28
CA GLY A 78 -3.26 1.46 15.45
C GLY A 78 -1.90 2.10 15.77
N TRP A 79 -1.63 3.29 15.22
CA TRP A 79 -0.40 4.05 15.41
C TRP A 79 -0.28 4.57 16.85
N SER A 80 0.93 4.53 17.41
CA SER A 80 1.21 5.04 18.75
C SER A 80 2.06 6.30 18.67
N ALA A 81 1.97 7.17 19.69
CA ALA A 81 2.87 8.31 19.82
C ALA A 81 4.35 7.89 20.02
N ALA A 82 4.62 6.64 20.41
CA ALA A 82 5.96 6.09 20.51
C ALA A 82 6.53 5.59 19.17
N ASP A 83 5.66 5.34 18.17
CA ASP A 83 6.11 4.94 16.84
C ASP A 83 6.68 6.14 16.09
N THR A 84 7.62 5.89 15.19
CA THR A 84 8.21 6.95 14.36
C THR A 84 8.18 6.56 12.90
N ARG A 85 7.90 7.54 12.03
CA ARG A 85 8.03 7.38 10.59
C ARG A 85 9.47 7.72 10.20
N ASN A 86 10.15 6.83 9.48
CA ASN A 86 11.49 7.09 8.98
C ASN A 86 11.44 8.08 7.78
N PRO A 87 12.44 8.98 7.63
CA PRO A 87 12.49 9.89 6.49
C PRO A 87 12.40 9.16 5.14
N PHE A 88 11.80 9.82 4.15
CA PHE A 88 11.87 9.32 2.78
C PHE A 88 13.31 9.38 2.27
N THR A 89 13.66 8.52 1.31
CA THR A 89 15.01 8.49 0.72
C THR A 89 15.37 9.84 0.09
N THR A 90 14.39 10.53 -0.50
CA THR A 90 14.55 11.87 -1.06
C THR A 90 13.71 12.88 -0.27
N ALA A 91 14.36 13.95 0.21
CA ALA A 91 13.71 14.98 1.02
C ALA A 91 12.89 15.98 0.19
N ASP A 92 13.08 16.01 -1.13
CA ASP A 92 12.45 16.95 -2.06
C ASP A 92 11.17 16.40 -2.73
N GLY A 93 10.81 15.15 -2.43
CA GLY A 93 9.63 14.48 -2.98
C GLY A 93 9.82 13.97 -4.42
N SER A 94 11.07 13.95 -4.90
CA SER A 94 11.45 13.28 -6.15
C SER A 94 11.17 11.78 -6.10
N GLY A 95 11.02 11.17 -7.27
CA GLY A 95 10.92 9.72 -7.37
C GLY A 95 12.21 9.03 -7.00
N VAL A 96 12.10 7.81 -6.49
CA VAL A 96 13.24 6.97 -6.14
C VAL A 96 13.28 5.72 -7.01
N SER A 97 14.48 5.20 -7.29
CA SER A 97 14.61 3.91 -7.97
C SER A 97 13.99 2.80 -7.13
N GLU A 98 13.47 1.77 -7.81
CA GLU A 98 12.93 0.60 -7.11
C GLU A 98 14.00 -0.17 -6.33
N GLU A 99 15.25 -0.13 -6.80
CA GLU A 99 16.41 -0.71 -6.13
C GLU A 99 17.33 0.38 -5.54
N PRO A 100 17.88 0.17 -4.33
CA PRO A 100 17.61 -0.96 -3.44
C PRO A 100 16.16 -0.97 -2.92
N GLN A 101 15.63 -2.14 -2.57
CA GLN A 101 14.27 -2.30 -2.01
C GLN A 101 14.03 -1.50 -0.70
N THR A 102 15.10 -0.97 -0.08
CA THR A 102 15.05 -0.05 1.07
C THR A 102 14.69 1.39 0.71
N ASN A 103 14.69 1.76 -0.58
CA ASN A 103 14.28 3.08 -1.01
C ASN A 103 12.80 3.34 -0.69
N THR A 104 12.53 4.48 -0.07
CA THR A 104 11.18 4.91 0.34
C THR A 104 10.78 6.21 -0.34
N GLY A 105 9.49 6.35 -0.63
CA GLY A 105 8.92 7.42 -1.44
C GLY A 105 8.13 6.83 -2.61
N ARG A 106 7.94 7.64 -3.65
CA ARG A 106 7.27 7.21 -4.89
C ARG A 106 8.28 6.53 -5.82
N ILE A 107 7.94 5.34 -6.30
CA ILE A 107 8.84 4.50 -7.08
C ILE A 107 8.81 4.92 -8.55
N LEU A 108 9.98 5.13 -9.16
CA LEU A 108 10.10 5.42 -10.58
C LEU A 108 9.64 4.21 -11.43
N PRO A 109 8.96 4.44 -12.57
CA PRO A 109 8.67 5.73 -13.20
C PRO A 109 7.38 6.40 -12.71
N PHE A 110 6.73 5.87 -11.67
CA PHE A 110 5.43 6.35 -11.19
C PHE A 110 5.49 7.66 -10.40
N ALA A 111 6.63 8.33 -10.36
CA ALA A 111 6.78 9.64 -9.74
C ALA A 111 6.87 10.77 -10.79
N SER A 112 6.22 10.61 -11.95
CA SER A 112 6.36 11.57 -13.05
C SER A 112 5.74 12.94 -12.75
N SER A 113 4.74 13.00 -11.87
CA SER A 113 4.22 14.25 -11.32
C SER A 113 5.11 14.70 -10.16
N GLY A 114 5.58 15.94 -10.13
CA GLY A 114 6.35 16.44 -8.98
C GLY A 114 5.47 16.63 -7.73
N MET A 115 5.94 16.17 -6.57
CA MET A 115 5.35 16.48 -5.25
C MET A 115 6.40 17.18 -4.39
N ASN A 116 6.81 18.37 -4.83
CA ASN A 116 7.78 19.23 -4.13
C ASN A 116 7.06 20.36 -3.40
N SER A 117 7.81 21.19 -2.66
CA SER A 117 7.29 22.32 -1.89
C SER A 117 6.55 23.38 -2.73
N SER A 118 6.83 23.49 -4.03
CA SER A 118 6.16 24.42 -4.95
C SER A 118 4.95 23.81 -5.66
N SER A 119 4.71 22.51 -5.53
CA SER A 119 3.55 21.83 -6.13
C SER A 119 2.26 22.18 -5.38
N ALA A 120 1.11 22.09 -6.05
CA ALA A 120 -0.19 22.36 -5.42
C ALA A 120 -0.48 21.41 -4.23
N SER A 121 -0.03 20.15 -4.31
CA SER A 121 -0.14 19.18 -3.22
C SER A 121 0.84 19.45 -2.07
N GLY A 122 1.90 20.21 -2.33
CA GLY A 122 3.06 20.31 -1.45
C GLY A 122 3.93 19.05 -1.46
N LEU A 123 4.95 19.06 -0.61
CA LEU A 123 5.92 17.98 -0.44
C LEU A 123 5.23 16.69 0.03
N LEU A 124 5.65 15.53 -0.50
CA LEU A 124 5.23 14.23 0.04
C LEU A 124 5.60 14.12 1.53
N THR A 125 4.62 13.86 2.39
CA THR A 125 4.80 13.77 3.84
C THR A 125 3.84 12.78 4.49
N SER A 126 3.88 12.72 5.81
CA SER A 126 2.95 11.97 6.65
C SER A 126 2.20 12.91 7.61
N HIS A 127 0.96 12.57 7.92
CA HIS A 127 0.07 13.26 8.86
C HIS A 127 -0.33 12.28 9.97
N VAL A 128 -0.33 12.73 11.23
CA VAL A 128 -0.86 11.94 12.35
C VAL A 128 -2.29 12.40 12.61
N ASP A 129 -3.25 11.66 12.07
CA ASP A 129 -4.68 11.97 12.19
C ASP A 129 -5.24 11.35 13.47
N GLY A 130 -5.84 12.19 14.34
CA GLY A 130 -6.52 11.74 15.56
C GLY A 130 -5.62 10.97 16.55
N GLY A 131 -4.29 11.07 16.43
CA GLY A 131 -3.32 10.44 17.33
C GLY A 131 -3.08 8.94 17.13
N ASN A 132 -3.93 8.24 16.37
CA ASN A 132 -3.87 6.78 16.19
C ASN A 132 -3.81 6.33 14.72
N THR A 133 -3.68 7.27 13.78
CA THR A 133 -3.55 6.98 12.36
C THR A 133 -2.41 7.77 11.75
N LEU A 134 -1.47 7.09 11.09
CA LEU A 134 -0.46 7.72 10.25
C LEU A 134 -0.95 7.68 8.79
N ARG A 135 -1.18 8.81 8.15
CA ARG A 135 -1.61 8.91 6.73
C ARG A 135 -0.51 9.54 5.89
N PHE A 136 -0.33 9.09 4.65
CA PHE A 136 0.62 9.68 3.70
C PHE A 136 -0.10 10.43 2.59
N ALA A 137 0.36 11.65 2.32
CA ALA A 137 -0.18 12.54 1.29
C ALA A 137 0.81 13.70 1.01
N GLY A 138 0.44 14.64 0.14
CA GLY A 138 1.13 15.93 0.05
C GLY A 138 0.91 16.77 1.32
N ALA A 139 1.85 17.68 1.61
CA ALA A 139 1.84 18.52 2.79
C ALA A 139 0.59 19.41 2.90
N ASN A 140 0.01 19.81 1.78
CA ASN A 140 -1.20 20.64 1.76
C ASN A 140 -2.49 19.82 1.94
N ALA A 141 -2.41 18.48 1.90
CA ALA A 141 -3.53 17.58 2.20
C ALA A 141 -3.69 17.39 3.72
N VAL A 142 -3.88 18.50 4.45
CA VAL A 142 -3.93 18.56 5.92
C VAL A 142 -5.00 17.62 6.48
N THR A 143 -6.12 17.45 5.77
CA THR A 143 -7.11 16.40 6.05
C THR A 143 -7.28 15.50 4.85
N GLN A 144 -7.74 14.26 5.06
CA GLN A 144 -8.01 13.31 3.97
C GLN A 144 -8.96 13.89 2.91
N THR A 145 -9.94 14.67 3.33
CA THR A 145 -11.01 15.23 2.48
C THR A 145 -10.66 16.59 1.86
N THR A 146 -9.52 17.21 2.21
CA THR A 146 -9.14 18.53 1.68
C THR A 146 -9.12 18.54 0.15
N ASN A 147 -8.39 17.59 -0.45
CA ASN A 147 -8.37 17.36 -1.89
C ASN A 147 -7.74 15.98 -2.17
N LEU A 148 -8.50 15.04 -2.73
CA LEU A 148 -8.00 13.70 -3.03
C LEU A 148 -6.86 13.71 -4.06
N ALA A 149 -6.80 14.71 -4.94
CA ALA A 149 -5.71 14.87 -5.90
C ALA A 149 -4.38 15.22 -5.23
N TRP A 150 -4.39 15.65 -3.97
CA TRP A 150 -3.19 15.92 -3.17
C TRP A 150 -2.72 14.71 -2.36
N GLY A 151 -3.26 13.51 -2.62
CA GLY A 151 -2.69 12.27 -2.10
C GLY A 151 -1.32 11.94 -2.67
N VAL A 152 -0.84 10.72 -2.42
CA VAL A 152 0.35 10.19 -3.08
C VAL A 152 0.02 9.99 -4.56
N SER A 153 0.42 10.95 -5.39
CA SER A 153 0.16 10.91 -6.83
C SER A 153 1.19 10.01 -7.49
N ASN A 154 0.73 8.85 -7.97
CA ASN A 154 1.57 7.90 -8.71
C ASN A 154 1.14 7.89 -10.17
N GLY A 155 2.01 8.30 -11.08
CA GLY A 155 1.76 8.30 -12.51
C GLY A 155 3.05 8.17 -13.30
N GLN A 156 2.97 7.55 -14.47
CA GLN A 156 4.07 7.49 -15.43
C GLN A 156 3.64 8.06 -16.78
N THR A 157 4.63 8.53 -17.54
CA THR A 157 4.41 8.94 -18.93
C THR A 157 4.10 7.73 -19.82
N PRO A 158 3.37 7.92 -20.94
CA PRO A 158 3.08 6.83 -21.87
C PRO A 158 4.37 6.33 -22.55
N ARG A 159 4.36 5.08 -23.03
CA ARG A 159 5.58 4.40 -23.54
C ARG A 159 6.28 5.17 -24.67
N SER A 160 5.54 5.82 -25.56
CA SER A 160 6.11 6.61 -26.66
C SER A 160 6.95 7.80 -26.19
N ILE A 161 6.72 8.29 -24.97
CA ILE A 161 7.47 9.40 -24.35
C ILE A 161 8.47 8.86 -23.34
N GLY A 162 8.04 7.93 -22.49
CA GLY A 162 8.88 7.33 -21.44
C GLY A 162 9.99 6.43 -21.96
N GLY A 163 9.84 5.88 -23.18
CA GLY A 163 10.83 4.99 -23.79
C GLY A 163 11.18 3.82 -22.89
N THR A 164 12.48 3.63 -22.64
CA THR A 164 13.01 2.58 -21.74
C THR A 164 12.68 2.81 -20.27
N ASN A 165 12.27 4.03 -19.88
CA ASN A 165 11.82 4.31 -18.51
C ASN A 165 10.37 3.91 -18.27
N PHE A 166 9.60 3.58 -19.33
CA PHE A 166 8.25 3.09 -19.18
C PHE A 166 8.24 1.72 -18.50
N ARG A 167 7.45 1.58 -17.44
CA ARG A 167 7.27 0.30 -16.76
C ARG A 167 5.97 -0.34 -17.23
N GLY A 168 6.13 -1.38 -18.05
CA GLY A 168 5.01 -2.20 -18.50
C GLY A 168 4.55 -3.21 -17.46
N GLY A 169 3.45 -3.88 -17.78
CA GLY A 169 2.87 -4.96 -16.97
C GLY A 169 1.68 -4.52 -16.13
N THR A 170 1.00 -5.50 -15.55
CA THR A 170 -0.24 -5.33 -14.79
C THR A 170 -0.06 -5.48 -13.29
N ASP A 171 1.17 -5.56 -12.79
CA ASP A 171 1.50 -5.65 -11.36
C ASP A 171 2.79 -4.86 -11.10
N VAL A 172 2.67 -3.77 -10.32
CA VAL A 172 3.75 -2.81 -10.12
C VAL A 172 3.75 -2.24 -8.70
N VAL A 173 4.93 -1.99 -8.15
CA VAL A 173 5.10 -1.25 -6.89
C VAL A 173 5.19 0.24 -7.19
N VAL A 174 4.35 1.05 -6.54
CA VAL A 174 4.29 2.50 -6.81
C VAL A 174 4.75 3.36 -5.65
N PHE A 175 4.66 2.84 -4.42
CA PHE A 175 4.96 3.61 -3.22
C PHE A 175 5.54 2.72 -2.13
N ARG A 176 6.54 3.23 -1.40
CA ARG A 176 7.12 2.60 -0.22
C ARG A 176 7.28 3.60 0.91
N TYR A 177 7.14 3.14 2.14
CA TYR A 177 7.46 3.89 3.34
C TYR A 177 8.07 2.99 4.40
N SER A 178 8.68 3.61 5.39
CA SER A 178 9.36 2.92 6.47
C SER A 178 8.90 3.51 7.80
N ILE A 179 8.60 2.63 8.75
CA ILE A 179 8.20 2.98 10.10
C ILE A 179 9.07 2.22 11.08
N ASN A 180 9.41 2.85 12.19
CA ASN A 180 10.02 2.21 13.34
C ASN A 180 8.96 2.09 14.43
N LEU A 181 8.59 0.83 14.72
CA LEU A 181 7.57 0.50 15.71
C LEU A 181 8.23 0.35 17.07
N ALA A 182 7.69 1.07 18.05
CA ALA A 182 8.16 0.96 19.43
C ALA A 182 7.92 -0.45 19.97
N GLN A 183 8.81 -0.91 20.85
CA GLN A 183 8.54 -2.13 21.62
C GLN A 183 7.37 -1.85 22.57
N ASP A 184 6.33 -2.67 22.47
CA ASP A 184 5.19 -2.61 23.37
C ASP A 184 5.26 -3.71 24.43
N VAL A 185 4.78 -3.39 25.63
CA VAL A 185 4.61 -4.35 26.74
C VAL A 185 3.40 -5.28 26.54
N ALA A 186 2.56 -4.97 25.56
CA ALA A 186 1.37 -5.73 25.20
C ALA A 186 1.30 -5.93 23.69
N VAL A 187 0.62 -6.98 23.26
CA VAL A 187 0.39 -7.23 21.82
C VAL A 187 -0.50 -6.12 21.26
N ARG A 188 -0.08 -5.51 20.14
CA ARG A 188 -0.83 -4.47 19.43
C ARG A 188 -0.97 -4.83 17.96
N ASN A 189 -2.10 -4.47 17.36
CA ASN A 189 -2.34 -4.64 15.93
C ASN A 189 -2.29 -3.29 15.22
N LEU A 190 -1.58 -3.23 14.10
CA LEU A 190 -1.62 -2.14 13.14
C LEU A 190 -2.24 -2.63 11.83
N THR A 191 -2.90 -1.76 11.10
CA THR A 191 -3.41 -2.07 9.76
C THR A 191 -2.93 -1.02 8.77
N ALA A 192 -2.09 -1.44 7.83
CA ALA A 192 -1.69 -0.64 6.67
C ALA A 192 -2.70 -0.87 5.54
N THR A 193 -3.38 0.19 5.11
CA THR A 193 -4.46 0.12 4.13
C THR A 193 -4.69 1.46 3.44
N VAL A 194 -5.74 1.54 2.62
CA VAL A 194 -6.30 2.78 2.09
C VAL A 194 -7.82 2.69 2.12
N ASP A 195 -8.51 3.78 2.45
CA ASP A 195 -9.97 3.80 2.31
C ASP A 195 -10.36 4.00 0.84
N LEU A 196 -11.46 3.39 0.40
CA LEU A 196 -11.96 3.60 -0.96
C LEU A 196 -12.23 5.08 -1.28
N SER A 197 -12.67 5.85 -0.28
CA SER A 197 -12.91 7.29 -0.37
C SER A 197 -11.61 8.12 -0.41
N ALA A 198 -10.48 7.51 -0.07
CA ALA A 198 -9.15 8.12 -0.12
C ALA A 198 -8.42 7.88 -1.45
N ILE A 199 -9.05 7.17 -2.39
CA ILE A 199 -8.55 6.94 -3.75
C ILE A 199 -9.24 7.93 -4.68
N LEU A 200 -8.46 8.70 -5.43
CA LEU A 200 -8.98 9.68 -6.38
C LEU A 200 -9.89 8.98 -7.40
N GLN A 201 -11.18 9.34 -7.39
CA GLN A 201 -12.21 8.79 -8.27
C GLN A 201 -12.42 7.26 -8.15
N SER A 202 -11.87 6.63 -7.10
CA SER A 202 -11.97 5.18 -6.86
C SER A 202 -11.60 4.32 -8.08
N ARG A 203 -10.52 4.68 -8.79
CA ARG A 203 -10.05 3.95 -9.98
C ARG A 203 -8.55 4.07 -10.21
N GLY A 204 -7.99 3.08 -10.89
CA GLY A 204 -6.68 3.18 -11.55
C GLY A 204 -6.86 3.44 -13.05
N SER A 205 -5.94 4.19 -13.64
CA SER A 205 -5.86 4.39 -15.09
C SER A 205 -4.75 3.53 -15.67
N TRP A 206 -5.02 2.84 -16.77
CA TRP A 206 -4.09 1.89 -17.40
C TRP A 206 -3.94 2.20 -18.90
N TYR A 207 -2.72 2.37 -19.39
CA TYR A 207 -2.49 2.63 -20.81
C TYR A 207 -2.80 1.40 -21.65
N ARG A 208 -3.55 1.61 -22.74
CA ARG A 208 -3.83 0.59 -23.78
C ARG A 208 -3.06 0.82 -25.07
N THR A 209 -2.55 2.04 -25.27
CA THR A 209 -1.80 2.44 -26.46
C THR A 209 -0.47 3.07 -26.05
N ASP A 210 0.56 2.94 -26.88
CA ASP A 210 1.89 3.46 -26.55
C ASP A 210 1.91 4.99 -26.41
N THR A 211 1.00 5.69 -27.09
CA THR A 211 0.85 7.15 -27.04
C THR A 211 0.03 7.65 -25.86
N GLY A 212 -0.63 6.75 -25.11
CA GLY A 212 -1.51 7.09 -24.00
C GLY A 212 -2.87 7.67 -24.37
N THR A 213 -3.18 7.79 -25.67
CA THR A 213 -4.49 8.28 -26.16
C THR A 213 -5.65 7.35 -25.80
N GLY A 214 -5.37 6.07 -25.53
CA GLY A 214 -6.33 5.11 -25.00
C GLY A 214 -5.94 4.69 -23.58
N SER A 215 -6.83 4.94 -22.61
CA SER A 215 -6.69 4.48 -21.23
C SER A 215 -7.91 3.68 -20.78
N LEU A 216 -7.67 2.56 -20.11
CA LEU A 216 -8.67 1.83 -19.35
C LEU A 216 -8.78 2.44 -17.95
N LEU A 217 -9.98 2.88 -17.58
CA LEU A 217 -10.30 3.33 -16.24
C LEU A 217 -10.89 2.15 -15.45
N ALA A 218 -10.04 1.38 -14.79
CA ALA A 218 -10.46 0.19 -14.05
C ALA A 218 -10.84 0.58 -12.61
N PRO A 219 -12.09 0.35 -12.16
CA PRO A 219 -12.53 0.71 -10.82
C PRO A 219 -11.71 0.00 -9.75
N VAL A 220 -11.55 0.68 -8.62
CA VAL A 220 -11.19 0.08 -7.34
C VAL A 220 -12.49 -0.08 -6.56
N THR A 221 -12.70 -1.22 -5.93
CA THR A 221 -13.81 -1.47 -5.01
C THR A 221 -13.26 -1.81 -3.64
N ALA A 222 -14.10 -1.85 -2.60
CA ALA A 222 -13.66 -2.25 -1.27
C ALA A 222 -13.00 -3.65 -1.30
N ASP A 223 -13.56 -4.58 -2.07
CA ASP A 223 -13.05 -5.95 -2.22
C ASP A 223 -11.72 -6.05 -2.97
N THR A 224 -11.32 -5.00 -3.71
CA THR A 224 -10.02 -4.96 -4.39
C THR A 224 -8.96 -4.18 -3.61
N ILE A 225 -9.24 -3.83 -2.36
CA ILE A 225 -8.25 -3.28 -1.44
C ILE A 225 -7.84 -4.40 -0.48
N SER A 226 -6.63 -4.91 -0.67
CA SER A 226 -6.02 -5.88 0.24
C SER A 226 -5.12 -5.14 1.23
N GLY A 227 -5.68 -4.82 2.40
CA GLY A 227 -4.92 -4.30 3.53
C GLY A 227 -3.92 -5.31 4.09
N LEU A 228 -2.99 -4.80 4.88
CA LEU A 228 -1.99 -5.57 5.61
C LEU A 228 -2.23 -5.39 7.10
N ASN A 229 -2.42 -6.49 7.83
CA ASN A 229 -2.44 -6.50 9.29
C ASN A 229 -1.06 -6.85 9.81
N ILE A 230 -0.60 -6.08 10.79
CA ILE A 230 0.69 -6.24 11.44
C ILE A 230 0.41 -6.47 12.92
N THR A 231 0.79 -7.62 13.44
CA THR A 231 0.73 -7.92 14.87
C THR A 231 2.11 -7.64 15.46
N VAL A 232 2.20 -6.61 16.28
CA VAL A 232 3.39 -6.28 17.06
C VAL A 232 3.36 -7.13 18.33
N ASN A 233 4.31 -8.05 18.43
CA ASN A 233 4.41 -8.95 19.57
C ASN A 233 4.92 -8.19 20.79
N ALA A 234 4.42 -8.59 21.96
CA ALA A 234 4.97 -8.10 23.22
C ALA A 234 6.38 -8.69 23.42
N VAL A 235 7.38 -7.83 23.52
CA VAL A 235 8.74 -8.25 23.88
C VAL A 235 8.94 -7.92 25.36
N PRO A 236 9.07 -8.92 26.26
CA PRO A 236 9.32 -8.66 27.66
C PRO A 236 10.57 -7.80 27.82
N ALA A 237 10.49 -6.73 28.61
CA ALA A 237 11.64 -5.90 28.90
C ALA A 237 12.80 -6.81 29.40
N PRO A 238 14.04 -6.65 28.90
CA PRO A 238 15.16 -7.53 29.24
C PRO A 238 15.36 -7.74 30.75
N GLY A 239 15.01 -6.74 31.58
CA GLY A 239 15.06 -6.82 33.04
C GLY A 239 14.03 -7.77 33.69
N ALA A 240 12.89 -8.01 33.05
CA ALA A 240 11.86 -8.90 33.59
C ALA A 240 12.32 -10.38 33.62
N LEU A 241 13.12 -10.78 32.63
CA LEU A 241 13.74 -12.12 32.59
C LEU A 241 14.86 -12.27 33.63
N ALA A 242 15.64 -11.21 33.84
CA ALA A 242 16.70 -11.20 34.85
C ALA A 242 16.14 -11.37 36.27
N LEU A 243 15.00 -10.77 36.60
CA LEU A 243 14.34 -10.94 37.91
C LEU A 243 13.82 -12.36 38.13
N LEU A 244 13.28 -13.02 37.10
CA LEU A 244 12.88 -14.42 37.19
C LEU A 244 14.08 -15.35 37.41
N GLY A 245 15.18 -15.11 36.68
CA GLY A 245 16.42 -15.87 36.82
C GLY A 245 17.09 -15.69 38.19
N LEU A 246 17.20 -14.45 38.66
CA LEU A 246 17.81 -14.13 39.96
C LEU A 246 16.93 -14.55 41.15
N GLY A 247 15.61 -14.44 41.03
CA GLY A 247 14.67 -14.94 42.03
C GLY A 247 14.76 -16.47 42.20
N GLY A 248 14.89 -17.20 41.09
CA GLY A 248 15.15 -18.64 41.11
C GLY A 248 16.48 -19.01 41.78
N LEU A 249 17.55 -18.26 41.48
CA LEU A 249 18.87 -18.46 42.09
C LEU A 249 18.89 -18.15 43.60
N ALA A 250 18.21 -17.07 44.03
CA ALA A 250 18.08 -16.72 45.45
C ALA A 250 17.30 -17.79 46.23
N MET A 251 16.24 -18.37 45.64
CA MET A 251 15.52 -19.49 46.25
C MET A 251 16.34 -20.79 46.27
N ALA A 252 17.13 -21.07 45.24
CA ALA A 252 18.00 -22.25 45.20
C ALA A 252 19.10 -22.21 46.28
N ARG A 253 19.62 -21.02 46.61
CA ARG A 253 20.65 -20.87 47.65
C ARG A 253 20.12 -21.03 49.08
N ARG A 254 18.82 -20.83 49.32
CA ARG A 254 18.20 -21.00 50.65
C ARG A 254 17.92 -22.47 51.02
N ARG A 255 18.06 -23.40 50.07
CA ARG A 255 17.86 -24.85 50.30
C ARG A 255 19.16 -25.64 50.49
N ARG A 256 20.30 -24.97 50.68
CA ARG A 256 21.55 -25.58 51.16
C ARG A 256 21.86 -25.04 52.54
#